data_AF-A0A2E1J0Z4-F1
#
_entry.id   AF-A0A2E1J0Z4-F1
#
_cell.length_a   1.000
_cell.length_b   1.000
_cell.length_c   1.000
_cell.angle_alpha   90.00
_cell.angle_beta   90.00
_cell.angle_gamma   90.00
#
_symmetry.space_group_name_H-M   'P 1'
#
loop_
_entity.id
_entity.type
_entity.pdbx_description
1 polymer ?
#
loop_
_entity_poly.entity_id
_entity_poly.type
_entity_poly.pdbx_seq_one_letter_code
_entity_poly.pdbx_strand_id
1 'polypeptide(L)'
;PFLIVIPEFKIKTKWAFEKLKNQLNKKYSNHNIDSVLDKGNLSKNTKLFENDFERIVIPTYPEIGSIKNKLIELGAIYSSLSGTGSTVFGVFNDESSAKEAELFFQNKHLTYLTYPV
;
A
#
# COMPACT_ATOMS: atom_id res chain seq x y z
N PRO A 1 -6.74 -2.78 -12.66
CA PRO A 1 -6.54 -4.05 -11.92
C PRO A 1 -5.91 -3.80 -10.55
N PHE A 2 -6.09 -4.70 -9.60
CA PHE A 2 -5.43 -4.66 -8.29
C PHE A 2 -4.59 -5.92 -8.10
N LEU A 3 -3.32 -5.75 -7.73
CA LEU A 3 -2.47 -6.85 -7.29
C LEU A 3 -2.30 -6.77 -5.77
N ILE A 4 -2.62 -7.86 -5.08
CA ILE A 4 -2.42 -8.01 -3.64
C ILE A 4 -1.20 -8.90 -3.43
N VAL A 5 -0.21 -8.42 -2.68
CA VAL A 5 1.01 -9.15 -2.32
C VAL A 5 1.03 -9.38 -0.81
N ILE A 6 1.10 -10.65 -0.42
CA ILE A 6 1.09 -11.09 0.98
C ILE A 6 2.45 -11.71 1.31
N PRO A 7 3.32 -10.98 2.04
CA PRO A 7 4.60 -11.52 2.52
C PRO A 7 4.39 -12.69 3.48
N GLU A 8 5.43 -13.52 3.64
CA GLU A 8 5.36 -14.73 4.49
C GLU A 8 5.23 -14.43 5.99
N PHE A 9 5.57 -13.21 6.42
CA PHE A 9 5.44 -12.78 7.81
C PHE A 9 4.18 -11.94 8.04
N LYS A 10 3.71 -11.89 9.28
CA LYS A 10 2.57 -11.09 9.72
C LYS A 10 2.99 -10.04 10.74
N ILE A 11 2.42 -8.85 10.64
CA ILE A 11 2.60 -7.78 11.63
C ILE A 11 1.49 -7.90 12.67
N LYS A 12 1.85 -7.90 13.96
CA LYS A 12 0.85 -7.89 15.04
C LYS A 12 0.15 -6.54 15.07
N THR A 13 -1.16 -6.53 14.87
CA THR A 13 -1.99 -5.32 14.94
C THR A 13 -1.77 -4.55 16.25
N LYS A 14 -1.73 -5.25 17.40
CA LYS A 14 -1.43 -4.64 18.71
C LYS A 14 -0.12 -3.84 18.71
N TRP A 15 0.95 -4.42 18.17
CA TRP A 15 2.25 -3.76 18.09
C TRP A 15 2.20 -2.50 17.21
N ALA A 16 1.51 -2.57 16.07
CA ALA A 16 1.38 -1.44 15.15
C ALA A 16 0.63 -0.27 15.80
N PHE A 17 -0.49 -0.53 16.49
CA PHE A 17 -1.22 0.50 17.21
C PHE A 17 -0.43 1.08 18.40
N GLU A 18 0.27 0.25 19.17
CA GLU A 18 1.12 0.72 20.28
C GLU A 18 2.24 1.65 19.78
N LYS A 19 2.92 1.25 18.69
CA LYS A 19 3.96 2.07 18.07
C LYS A 19 3.41 3.36 17.48
N LEU A 20 2.25 3.31 16.81
CA LEU A 20 1.62 4.49 16.24
C LEU A 20 1.27 5.47 17.36
N LYS A 21 0.61 5.01 18.43
CA LYS A 21 0.25 5.82 19.60
C LYS A 21 1.44 6.57 20.19
N ASN A 22 2.59 5.90 20.29
CA ASN A 22 3.83 6.51 20.79
C ASN A 22 4.39 7.62 19.88
N GLN A 23 3.95 7.69 18.63
CA GLN A 23 4.33 8.73 17.66
C GLN A 23 3.28 9.83 17.46
N LEU A 24 2.09 9.74 18.08
CA LEU A 24 0.97 10.67 17.88
C LEU A 24 1.14 12.08 18.48
N ASN A 25 2.37 12.55 18.71
CA ASN A 25 2.62 13.90 19.21
C ASN A 25 2.49 15.01 18.14
N LYS A 26 1.84 14.77 16.98
CA LYS A 26 1.70 15.77 15.90
C LYS A 26 0.25 15.92 15.43
N LYS A 27 -0.18 17.18 15.34
CA LYS A 27 -1.45 17.68 14.77
C LYS A 27 -1.92 16.82 13.59
N TYR A 28 -3.08 16.18 13.76
CA TYR A 28 -3.81 15.60 12.65
C TYR A 28 -4.24 16.72 11.70
N SER A 29 -3.91 16.54 10.43
CA SER A 29 -4.45 17.34 9.34
C SER A 29 -5.82 16.76 8.99
N ASN A 30 -6.90 17.48 9.30
CA ASN A 30 -8.25 17.14 8.81
C ASN A 30 -8.28 17.34 7.30
N HIS A 31 -7.93 16.30 6.54
CA HIS A 31 -8.13 16.30 5.10
C HIS A 31 -9.55 15.80 4.81
N ASN A 32 -10.42 16.69 4.32
CA ASN A 32 -11.75 16.32 3.84
C ASN A 32 -11.64 15.46 2.58
N ILE A 33 -11.88 14.16 2.74
CA ILE A 33 -11.89 13.15 1.67
C ILE A 33 -12.93 13.52 0.58
N ASP A 34 -14.00 14.21 0.97
CA ASP A 34 -15.08 14.64 0.06
C ASP A 34 -14.62 15.63 -1.03
N SER A 35 -13.59 16.42 -0.76
CA SER A 35 -13.09 17.43 -1.73
C SER A 35 -12.22 16.85 -2.85
N VAL A 36 -11.93 15.54 -2.79
CA VAL A 36 -10.85 14.88 -3.53
C VAL A 36 -11.38 13.90 -4.58
N LEU A 37 -12.62 13.44 -4.40
CA LEU A 37 -13.34 12.57 -5.34
C LEU A 37 -13.83 13.32 -6.58
N ASP A 38 -13.78 14.65 -6.56
CA ASP A 38 -14.09 15.48 -7.72
C ASP A 38 -12.95 15.39 -8.75
N LYS A 39 -13.24 14.69 -9.84
CA LYS A 39 -12.47 14.61 -11.11
C LYS A 39 -11.25 13.68 -11.11
N GLY A 40 -11.49 12.36 -11.19
CA GLY A 40 -10.82 11.42 -12.12
C GLY A 40 -9.29 11.36 -12.21
N ASN A 41 -8.55 12.04 -11.33
CA ASN A 41 -7.10 12.19 -11.37
C ASN A 41 -6.51 11.65 -10.06
N LEU A 42 -6.50 10.31 -9.93
CA LEU A 42 -5.80 9.62 -8.84
C LEU A 42 -4.31 10.03 -8.76
N SER A 43 -3.72 10.45 -9.88
CA SER A 43 -2.30 10.80 -10.01
C SER A 43 -1.88 12.02 -9.16
N LYS A 44 -2.77 12.97 -8.88
CA LYS A 44 -2.45 14.19 -8.12
C LYS A 44 -2.68 14.05 -6.61
N ASN A 45 -3.40 13.02 -6.17
CA ASN A 45 -3.93 12.91 -4.80
C ASN A 45 -3.31 11.76 -3.98
N THR A 46 -2.21 11.16 -4.43
CA THR A 46 -1.55 10.02 -3.76
C THR A 46 -1.14 10.32 -2.31
N LYS A 47 -0.83 11.59 -1.98
CA LYS A 47 -0.53 12.04 -0.61
C LYS A 47 -1.70 11.93 0.37
N LEU A 48 -2.95 11.87 -0.13
CA LEU A 48 -4.15 11.82 0.72
C LEU A 48 -4.57 10.38 1.07
N PHE A 49 -4.00 9.39 0.39
CA PHE A 49 -4.23 7.97 0.67
C PHE A 49 -3.04 7.30 1.38
N GLU A 50 -2.10 8.08 1.89
CA GLU A 50 -0.98 7.55 2.68
C GLU A 50 -1.51 6.86 3.93
N ASN A 51 -1.09 5.61 4.12
CA ASN A 51 -1.42 4.84 5.30
C ASN A 51 -0.48 5.27 6.44
N ASP A 52 -1.05 5.82 7.52
CA ASP A 52 -0.30 6.31 8.69
C ASP A 52 0.64 5.26 9.31
N PHE A 53 0.28 3.97 9.21
CA PHE A 53 1.13 2.89 9.72
C PHE A 53 2.42 2.73 8.93
N GLU A 54 2.49 3.13 7.66
CA GLU A 54 3.71 2.99 6.86
C GLU A 54 4.91 3.69 7.50
N ARG A 55 4.68 4.82 8.20
CA ARG A 55 5.71 5.59 8.90
C ARG A 55 6.39 4.81 10.03
N ILE A 56 5.70 3.83 10.62
CA ILE A 56 6.26 2.96 11.66
C ILE A 56 6.61 1.57 11.15
N VAL A 57 5.85 1.07 10.16
CA VAL A 57 5.97 -0.28 9.62
C VAL A 57 7.18 -0.36 8.71
N ILE A 58 7.37 0.57 7.77
CA ILE A 58 8.47 0.50 6.79
C ILE A 58 9.85 0.57 7.48
N PRO A 59 10.11 1.46 8.45
CA PRO A 59 11.39 1.46 9.15
C PRO A 59 11.65 0.18 9.96
N THR A 60 10.59 -0.48 10.45
CA THR A 60 10.73 -1.73 11.23
C THR A 60 10.82 -2.96 10.32
N TYR A 61 10.09 -2.95 9.20
CA TYR A 61 9.98 -4.03 8.22
C TYR A 61 10.28 -3.47 6.82
N PRO A 62 11.57 -3.23 6.48
CA PRO A 62 11.96 -2.60 5.22
C PRO A 62 11.47 -3.34 3.96
N GLU A 63 11.27 -4.66 4.07
CA GLU A 63 10.71 -5.49 3.01
C GLU A 63 9.36 -4.98 2.50
N ILE A 64 8.52 -4.42 3.38
CA ILE A 64 7.24 -3.80 2.99
C ILE A 64 7.48 -2.61 2.06
N GLY A 65 8.46 -1.77 2.37
CA GLY A 65 8.85 -0.64 1.53
C GLY A 65 9.40 -1.10 0.19
N SER A 66 10.20 -2.17 0.19
CA SER A 66 10.73 -2.78 -1.04
C SER A 66 9.61 -3.31 -1.94
N ILE A 67 8.63 -4.03 -1.40
CA ILE A 67 7.48 -4.55 -2.17
C ILE A 67 6.66 -3.39 -2.75
N LYS A 68 6.36 -2.36 -1.92
CA LYS A 68 5.62 -1.17 -2.36
C LYS A 68 6.32 -0.45 -3.51
N ASN A 69 7.61 -0.16 -3.37
CA ASN A 69 8.39 0.49 -4.42
C ASN A 69 8.45 -0.37 -5.68
N LYS A 70 8.62 -1.68 -5.50
CA LYS A 70 8.70 -2.60 -6.62
C LYS A 70 7.38 -2.71 -7.40
N LEU A 71 6.23 -2.62 -6.74
CA LEU A 71 4.93 -2.51 -7.42
C LEU A 71 4.87 -1.26 -8.31
N ILE A 72 5.34 -0.10 -7.82
CA ILE A 72 5.40 1.13 -8.62
C ILE A 72 6.36 0.97 -9.81
N GLU A 73 7.55 0.41 -9.59
CA GLU A 73 8.52 0.13 -10.66
C GLU A 73 7.96 -0.78 -11.76
N LEU A 74 7.08 -1.71 -11.38
CA LEU A 74 6.43 -2.65 -12.30
C LEU A 74 5.12 -2.10 -12.90
N GLY A 75 4.89 -0.79 -12.82
CA GLY A 75 3.78 -0.12 -13.52
C GLY A 75 2.53 0.14 -12.68
N ALA A 76 2.56 -0.08 -11.37
CA ALA A 76 1.46 0.35 -10.51
C ALA A 76 1.40 1.88 -10.46
N ILE A 77 0.22 2.46 -10.71
CA ILE A 77 -0.04 3.91 -10.56
C ILE A 77 -0.13 4.32 -9.10
N TYR A 78 -0.35 3.35 -8.21
CA TYR A 78 -0.43 3.55 -6.78
C TYR A 78 -0.08 2.25 -6.06
N SER A 79 0.61 2.34 -4.92
CA SER A 79 0.85 1.21 -4.05
C SER A 79 0.87 1.65 -2.59
N SER A 80 0.32 0.82 -1.70
CA SER A 80 0.20 1.13 -0.29
C SER A 80 0.09 -0.13 0.57
N LEU A 81 0.43 0.01 1.84
CA LEU A 81 0.15 -0.98 2.87
C LEU A 81 -1.37 -1.08 3.11
N SER A 82 -1.90 -2.29 3.25
CA SER A 82 -3.29 -2.50 3.67
C SER A 82 -3.39 -2.55 5.20
N GLY A 83 -4.03 -1.55 5.81
CA GLY A 83 -4.20 -1.46 7.27
C GLY A 83 -2.86 -1.48 8.03
N THR A 84 -2.73 -2.34 9.04
CA THR A 84 -1.45 -2.50 9.78
C THR A 84 -0.41 -3.34 9.04
N GLY A 85 -0.72 -3.83 7.84
CA GLY A 85 0.10 -4.79 7.12
C GLY A 85 -0.02 -6.22 7.63
N SER A 86 0.78 -7.14 7.11
CA SER A 86 1.91 -6.96 6.17
C SER A 86 1.52 -6.86 4.69
N THR A 87 0.24 -7.04 4.35
CA THR A 87 -0.21 -7.03 2.95
C THR A 87 0.01 -5.69 2.28
N VAL A 88 0.61 -5.71 1.09
CA VAL A 88 0.79 -4.54 0.23
C VAL A 88 -0.06 -4.74 -1.02
N PHE A 89 -0.68 -3.68 -1.53
CA PHE A 89 -1.41 -3.74 -2.78
C PHE A 89 -0.88 -2.71 -3.78
N GLY A 90 -1.04 -3.01 -5.06
CA GLY A 90 -0.77 -2.12 -6.18
C GLY A 90 -2.02 -1.95 -7.04
N VAL A 91 -2.23 -0.73 -7.54
CA VAL A 91 -3.30 -0.38 -8.49
C VAL A 91 -2.68 -0.13 -9.85
N PHE A 92 -3.22 -0.76 -10.88
CA PHE A 92 -2.70 -0.72 -12.24
C PHE A 92 -3.77 -0.19 -13.19
N ASN A 93 -3.34 0.56 -14.21
CA ASN A 93 -4.21 1.01 -15.30
C ASN A 93 -4.30 -0.02 -16.44
N ASP A 94 -3.28 -0.87 -16.59
CA ASP A 94 -3.21 -1.88 -17.63
C ASP A 94 -3.05 -3.28 -17.02
N GLU A 95 -3.59 -4.28 -17.73
CA GLU A 95 -3.58 -5.68 -17.29
C GLU A 95 -2.20 -6.34 -17.47
N SER A 96 -1.45 -5.90 -18.48
CA SER A 96 -0.13 -6.47 -18.79
C SER A 96 0.86 -6.25 -17.65
N SER A 97 0.98 -5.01 -17.18
CA SER A 97 1.86 -4.64 -16.07
C SER A 97 1.43 -5.33 -14.77
N ALA A 98 0.13 -5.46 -14.53
CA ALA A 98 -0.38 -6.16 -13.35
C ALA A 98 0.01 -7.65 -13.34
N LYS A 99 -0.09 -8.32 -14.51
CA LYS A 99 0.34 -9.72 -14.69
C LYS A 99 1.85 -9.88 -14.57
N GLU A 100 2.62 -8.97 -15.16
CA GLU A 100 4.08 -8.97 -15.01
C GLU A 100 4.49 -8.84 -13.54
N ALA A 101 3.83 -7.93 -12.81
CA ALA A 101 4.05 -7.78 -11.37
C ALA A 101 3.68 -9.04 -10.58
N GLU A 102 2.55 -9.68 -10.90
CA GLU A 102 2.15 -10.94 -10.28
C GLU A 102 3.22 -12.03 -10.50
N LEU A 103 3.68 -12.21 -11.74
CA LEU A 103 4.72 -13.18 -12.09
C LEU A 103 6.04 -12.92 -11.36
N PHE A 104 6.38 -11.65 -11.11
CA PHE A 104 7.57 -11.28 -10.35
C PHE A 104 7.45 -11.70 -8.87
N PHE A 105 6.31 -11.47 -8.23
CA PHE A 105 6.13 -11.69 -6.79
C PHE A 105 5.72 -13.13 -6.42
N GLN A 106 5.00 -13.86 -7.28
CA GLN A 106 4.46 -15.19 -6.99
C GLN A 106 5.52 -16.22 -6.57
N ASN A 107 6.80 -16.00 -6.93
CA ASN A 107 7.90 -16.90 -6.58
C ASN A 107 8.33 -16.78 -5.11
N LYS A 108 7.96 -15.70 -4.42
CA LYS A 108 8.39 -15.41 -3.04
C LYS A 108 7.25 -15.06 -2.09
N HIS A 109 6.10 -14.65 -2.64
CA HIS A 109 4.96 -14.17 -1.86
C HIS A 109 3.67 -14.75 -2.43
N LEU A 110 2.66 -14.87 -1.58
CA LEU A 110 1.31 -15.19 -2.04
C LEU A 110 0.73 -13.95 -2.72
N THR A 111 0.24 -14.11 -3.94
CA THR A 111 -0.33 -13.03 -4.75
C THR A 111 -1.77 -13.30 -5.15
N TYR A 112 -2.56 -12.23 -5.28
CA TYR A 112 -3.89 -12.28 -5.89
C TYR A 112 -4.08 -11.10 -6.83
N LEU A 113 -4.26 -11.38 -8.12
CA LEU A 113 -4.73 -10.41 -9.09
C LEU A 113 -6.27 -10.36 -9.11
N THR A 114 -6.85 -9.17 -8.94
CA THR A 114 -8.29 -8.97 -8.90
C THR A 114 -8.73 -7.70 -9.63
N TYR A 115 -10.04 -7.62 -9.91
CA TYR A 115 -10.67 -6.55 -10.68
C TYR A 115 -11.83 -5.97 -9.86
N PRO A 116 -12.05 -4.64 -9.91
CA PRO A 116 -13.24 -4.06 -9.30
C PRO A 116 -14.50 -4.64 -9.95
N VAL A 117 -15.52 -4.90 -9.13
CA VAL A 117 -16.85 -5.36 -9.54
C VAL A 117 -17.73 -4.22 -10.01
#